data_AF-A0A7S2BYN2-F1
#
_entry.id   AF-A0A7S2BYN2-F1
#
_cell.length_a   1.000
_cell.length_b   1.000
_cell.length_c   1.000
_cell.angle_alpha   90.00
_cell.angle_beta   90.00
_cell.angle_gamma   90.00
#
_symmetry.space_group_name_H-M   'P 1'
#
loop_
_entity.id
_entity.type
_entity.pdbx_description
1 polymer ?
#
loop_
_entity_poly.entity_id
_entity_poly.type
_entity_poly.pdbx_seq_one_letter_code
_entity_poly.pdbx_strand_id
1 'polypeptide(L)'
;LGADSLGEASLTNFQSLGVNTENVTSTGAAASGVAQITVDANGQNEIVIVPGANAELCAADIDAAKMAFEKSRVLLTQLEVPVPTTMAALRAGRAAGLINVFNSAPAPTEPLPEELYGLCDIV
;
A
#
# COMPACT_ATOMS: atom_id res chain seq x y z
N LEU A 1 7.69 -1.65 -5.72
CA LEU A 1 8.49 -2.89 -5.56
C LEU A 1 9.97 -2.55 -5.64
N GLY A 2 10.85 -3.40 -5.12
CA GLY A 2 12.29 -3.28 -5.37
C GLY A 2 12.64 -3.81 -6.76
N ALA A 3 13.71 -3.30 -7.36
CA ALA A 3 14.31 -3.84 -8.58
C ALA A 3 15.17 -5.07 -8.27
N ASP A 4 14.55 -6.08 -7.65
CA ASP A 4 15.18 -7.34 -7.23
C ASP A 4 14.31 -8.55 -7.62
N SER A 5 14.83 -9.74 -7.38
CA SER A 5 14.16 -11.00 -7.75
C SER A 5 12.82 -11.19 -7.03
N LEU A 6 12.67 -10.66 -5.81
CA LEU A 6 11.39 -10.70 -5.07
C LEU A 6 10.36 -9.77 -5.72
N GLY A 7 10.77 -8.58 -6.15
CA GLY A 7 9.93 -7.64 -6.88
C GLY A 7 9.48 -8.22 -8.21
N GLU A 8 10.39 -8.81 -8.99
CA GLU A 8 10.07 -9.48 -10.25
C GLU A 8 9.09 -10.65 -10.07
N ALA A 9 9.34 -11.50 -9.07
CA ALA A 9 8.46 -12.62 -8.75
C ALA A 9 7.05 -12.14 -8.34
N SER A 10 6.97 -11.07 -7.53
CA SER A 10 5.69 -10.49 -7.10
C SER A 10 4.91 -9.92 -8.27
N LEU A 11 5.56 -9.15 -9.15
CA LEU A 11 4.93 -8.57 -10.34
C LEU A 11 4.40 -9.66 -11.27
N THR A 12 5.19 -10.70 -11.52
CA THR A 12 4.80 -11.87 -12.31
C THR A 12 3.59 -12.57 -11.72
N ASN A 13 3.56 -12.74 -10.39
CA ASN A 13 2.44 -13.36 -9.69
C ASN A 13 1.15 -12.53 -9.78
N PHE A 14 1.24 -11.20 -9.66
CA PHE A 14 0.06 -10.33 -9.85
C PHE A 14 -0.52 -10.47 -11.26
N GLN A 15 0.35 -10.46 -12.27
CA GLN A 15 -0.07 -10.59 -13.67
C GLN A 15 -0.67 -11.97 -13.97
N SER A 16 -0.12 -13.05 -13.41
CA SER A 16 -0.66 -14.40 -13.60
C SER A 16 -2.06 -14.58 -12.99
N LEU A 17 -2.38 -13.80 -11.95
CA LEU A 17 -3.69 -13.74 -11.31
C LEU A 17 -4.65 -12.73 -11.97
N GLY A 18 -4.24 -12.08 -13.07
CA GLY A 18 -5.06 -11.13 -13.81
C GLY A 18 -5.19 -9.74 -13.16
N VAL A 19 -4.30 -9.40 -12.22
CA VAL A 19 -4.24 -8.05 -11.65
C VAL A 19 -3.63 -7.10 -12.68
N ASN A 20 -4.26 -5.95 -12.91
CA ASN A 20 -3.66 -4.90 -13.72
C ASN A 20 -2.50 -4.24 -12.95
N THR A 21 -1.27 -4.39 -13.48
CA THR A 21 -0.05 -3.88 -12.85
C THR A 21 0.51 -2.62 -13.52
N GLU A 22 -0.27 -1.92 -14.35
CA GLU A 22 0.18 -0.72 -15.09
C GLU A 22 0.78 0.37 -14.18
N ASN A 23 0.26 0.51 -12.95
CA ASN A 23 0.72 1.50 -11.97
C ASN A 23 1.63 0.89 -10.88
N VAL A 24 2.10 -0.35 -11.05
CA VAL A 24 3.08 -0.96 -10.12
C VAL A 24 4.47 -0.56 -10.57
N THR A 25 5.17 0.22 -9.74
CA THR A 25 6.52 0.71 -10.02
C THR A 25 7.60 -0.14 -9.35
N SER A 26 8.79 -0.14 -9.94
CA SER A 26 9.99 -0.75 -9.37
C SER A 26 11.08 0.30 -9.17
N THR A 27 11.76 0.27 -8.03
CA THR A 27 12.85 1.20 -7.70
C THR A 27 14.17 0.47 -7.46
N GLY A 28 15.27 1.04 -7.94
CA GLY A 28 16.63 0.58 -7.61
C GLY A 28 17.18 1.18 -6.31
N ALA A 29 16.45 2.10 -5.67
CA ALA A 29 16.90 2.79 -4.46
C ALA A 29 16.76 1.92 -3.19
N ALA A 30 15.86 0.95 -3.20
CA ALA A 30 15.59 0.06 -2.07
C ALA A 30 15.21 -1.35 -2.55
N ALA A 31 15.48 -2.35 -1.71
CA ALA A 31 14.99 -3.71 -1.91
C ALA A 31 13.47 -3.78 -1.70
N SER A 32 12.82 -4.82 -2.20
CA SER A 32 11.43 -5.12 -1.94
C SER A 32 11.18 -5.29 -0.43
N GLY A 33 10.02 -4.84 0.05
CA GLY A 33 9.64 -4.99 1.45
C GLY A 33 9.55 -6.46 1.84
N VAL A 34 10.00 -6.78 3.05
CA VAL A 34 9.99 -8.15 3.58
C VAL A 34 9.48 -8.18 5.02
N ALA A 35 8.85 -9.29 5.38
CA ALA A 35 8.54 -9.62 6.77
C ALA A 35 9.23 -10.93 7.12
N GLN A 36 10.12 -10.90 8.10
CA GLN A 36 10.69 -12.12 8.68
C GLN A 36 9.77 -12.60 9.80
N ILE A 37 9.15 -13.75 9.59
CA ILE A 37 8.22 -14.36 10.53
C ILE A 37 8.89 -15.57 11.17
N THR A 38 9.05 -15.54 12.48
CA THR A 38 9.55 -16.68 13.28
C THR A 38 8.41 -17.18 14.16
N VAL A 39 8.34 -18.49 14.38
CA VAL A 39 7.34 -19.10 15.25
C VAL A 39 8.04 -19.73 16.44
N ASP A 40 7.67 -19.33 17.65
CA ASP A 40 8.26 -19.87 18.87
C ASP A 40 7.78 -21.31 19.17
N ALA A 41 8.35 -21.94 20.19
CA ALA A 41 7.98 -23.30 20.57
C ALA A 41 6.51 -23.43 21.05
N ASN A 42 5.86 -22.33 21.39
CA ASN A 42 4.46 -22.28 21.82
C ASN A 42 3.50 -21.97 20.66
N GLY A 43 4.01 -21.76 19.44
CA GLY A 43 3.21 -21.41 18.26
C GLY A 43 2.92 -19.91 18.12
N GLN A 44 3.63 -19.03 18.84
CA GLN A 44 3.50 -17.58 18.73
C GLN A 44 4.33 -17.04 17.58
N ASN A 45 3.76 -16.11 16.80
CA ASN A 45 4.47 -15.43 15.72
C ASN A 45 5.26 -14.23 16.25
N GLU A 46 6.55 -14.17 15.91
CA GLU A 46 7.40 -12.98 16.02
C GLU A 46 7.67 -12.45 14.61
N ILE A 47 7.33 -11.19 14.35
CA ILE A 47 7.39 -10.61 13.01
C ILE A 47 8.30 -9.39 13.03
N VAL A 48 9.34 -9.41 12.20
CA VAL A 48 10.21 -8.25 11.94
C VAL A 48 9.92 -7.76 10.53
N ILE A 49 9.45 -6.52 10.41
CA ILE A 49 9.09 -5.90 9.14
C ILE A 49 10.21 -4.97 8.68
N VAL A 50 10.62 -5.12 7.43
CA VAL A 50 11.50 -4.19 6.72
C VAL A 50 10.70 -3.62 5.54
N PRO A 51 10.24 -2.35 5.62
CA PRO A 51 9.36 -1.78 4.59
C PRO A 51 9.96 -1.76 3.18
N GLY A 52 11.27 -1.55 3.05
CA GLY A 52 11.96 -1.47 1.77
C GLY A 52 11.31 -0.46 0.83
N ALA A 53 11.14 -0.83 -0.44
CA ALA A 53 10.51 -0.01 -1.47
C ALA A 53 9.07 0.46 -1.15
N ASN A 54 8.37 -0.15 -0.19
CA ASN A 54 7.05 0.33 0.22
C ASN A 54 7.13 1.70 0.92
N ALA A 55 8.25 1.99 1.61
CA ALA A 55 8.48 3.27 2.26
C ALA A 55 8.76 4.41 1.27
N GLU A 56 9.07 4.09 0.01
CA GLU A 56 9.34 5.06 -1.04
C GLU A 56 8.08 5.56 -1.74
N LEU A 57 6.94 4.88 -1.56
CA LEU A 57 5.69 5.30 -2.19
C LEU A 57 5.27 6.67 -1.67
N CYS A 58 4.99 7.59 -2.57
CA CYS A 58 4.74 9.00 -2.26
C CYS A 58 3.50 9.55 -2.98
N ALA A 59 3.13 10.79 -2.66
CA ALA A 59 1.97 11.44 -3.29
C ALA A 59 2.11 11.59 -4.81
N ALA A 60 3.32 11.74 -5.34
CA ALA A 60 3.54 11.85 -6.78
C ALA A 60 3.19 10.55 -7.53
N ASP A 61 3.32 9.39 -6.87
CA ASP A 61 2.89 8.10 -7.45
C ASP A 61 1.37 8.03 -7.58
N ILE A 62 0.64 8.64 -6.63
CA ILE A 62 -0.82 8.76 -6.68
C ILE A 62 -1.24 9.65 -7.84
N ASP A 63 -0.57 10.79 -8.02
CA ASP A 63 -0.83 11.71 -9.12
C ASP A 63 -0.54 11.06 -10.49
N ALA A 64 0.54 10.29 -10.60
CA ALA A 64 0.87 9.53 -11.80
C ALA A 64 -0.20 8.47 -12.13
N ALA A 65 -0.83 7.90 -11.11
CA ALA A 65 -1.90 6.91 -11.25
C ALA A 65 -3.30 7.51 -11.44
N LYS A 66 -3.45 8.83 -11.64
CA LYS A 66 -4.75 9.52 -11.72
C LYS A 66 -5.79 8.85 -12.63
N MET A 67 -5.37 8.37 -13.80
CA MET A 67 -6.28 7.68 -14.74
C MET A 67 -6.87 6.39 -14.16
N ALA A 68 -6.15 5.69 -13.28
CA ALA A 68 -6.65 4.50 -12.61
C ALA A 68 -7.75 4.84 -11.60
N PHE A 69 -7.61 5.96 -10.87
CA PHE A 69 -8.64 6.45 -9.97
C PHE A 69 -9.92 6.78 -10.73
N GLU A 70 -9.83 7.55 -11.82
CA GLU A 70 -11.00 7.94 -12.65
C GLU A 70 -11.77 6.75 -13.25
N LYS A 71 -11.09 5.61 -13.47
CA LYS A 71 -11.68 4.39 -14.02
C LYS A 71 -12.17 3.41 -12.94
N SER A 72 -11.93 3.71 -11.67
CA SER A 72 -12.24 2.84 -10.54
C SER A 72 -13.53 3.26 -9.85
N ARG A 73 -14.10 2.33 -9.07
CA ARG A 73 -15.29 2.59 -8.24
C ARG A 73 -15.01 2.54 -6.75
N VAL A 74 -13.95 1.83 -6.37
CA VAL A 74 -13.55 1.57 -4.98
C VAL A 74 -12.06 1.77 -4.88
N LEU A 75 -11.63 2.45 -3.83
CA LEU A 75 -10.24 2.53 -3.41
C LEU A 75 -10.10 1.74 -2.10
N LEU A 76 -9.12 0.84 -2.04
CA LEU A 76 -8.75 0.13 -0.81
C LEU A 76 -7.34 0.53 -0.39
N THR A 77 -7.16 1.00 0.83
CA THR A 77 -5.87 1.38 1.40
C THR A 77 -5.59 0.67 2.73
N GLN A 78 -4.32 0.66 3.14
CA GLN A 78 -3.83 0.12 4.41
C GLN A 78 -2.65 0.97 4.94
N LEU A 79 -2.02 0.57 6.05
CA LEU A 79 -0.95 1.32 6.75
C LEU A 79 0.46 0.72 6.58
N GLU A 80 0.72 -0.06 5.54
CA GLU A 80 2.07 -0.60 5.23
C GLU A 80 2.88 0.30 4.27
N VAL A 81 2.37 1.48 3.96
CA VAL A 81 3.04 2.55 3.22
C VAL A 81 3.00 3.85 4.05
N PRO A 82 3.78 4.89 3.72
CA PRO A 82 3.77 6.13 4.48
C PRO A 82 2.36 6.71 4.61
N VAL A 83 1.95 7.09 5.83
CA VAL A 83 0.65 7.71 6.11
C VAL A 83 0.34 8.91 5.19
N PRO A 84 1.30 9.81 4.86
CA PRO A 84 1.06 10.89 3.90
C PRO A 84 0.61 10.39 2.52
N THR A 85 1.10 9.24 2.09
CA THR A 85 0.75 8.61 0.81
C THR A 85 -0.65 8.00 0.85
N THR A 86 -1.00 7.29 1.94
CA THR A 86 -2.38 6.82 2.18
C THR A 86 -3.36 8.00 2.19
N MET A 87 -3.01 9.11 2.86
CA MET A 87 -3.82 10.33 2.86
C MET A 87 -3.98 10.93 1.46
N ALA A 88 -2.92 10.99 0.66
CA ALA A 88 -2.98 11.47 -0.72
C ALA A 88 -3.91 10.60 -1.57
N ALA A 89 -3.80 9.27 -1.45
CA ALA A 89 -4.69 8.32 -2.14
C ALA A 89 -6.15 8.51 -1.72
N LEU A 90 -6.44 8.62 -0.42
CA LEU A 90 -7.81 8.83 0.08
C LEU A 90 -8.41 10.15 -0.43
N ARG A 91 -7.63 11.24 -0.44
CA ARG A 91 -8.07 12.52 -1.02
C ARG A 91 -8.35 12.40 -2.52
N ALA A 92 -7.47 11.73 -3.27
CA ALA A 92 -7.66 11.50 -4.70
C ALA A 92 -8.90 10.64 -4.99
N GLY A 93 -9.10 9.55 -4.22
CA GLY A 93 -10.29 8.69 -4.31
C GLY A 93 -11.57 9.47 -4.06
N ARG A 94 -11.58 10.33 -3.04
CA ARG A 94 -12.74 11.17 -2.74
C ARG A 94 -13.02 12.21 -3.82
N ALA A 95 -11.98 12.83 -4.37
CA ALA A 95 -12.10 13.78 -5.48
C ALA A 95 -12.64 13.12 -6.76
N ALA A 96 -12.30 11.85 -7.00
CA ALA A 96 -12.78 11.06 -8.12
C ALA A 96 -14.14 10.36 -7.84
N GLY A 97 -14.72 10.52 -6.65
CA GLY A 97 -16.03 9.96 -6.30
C GLY A 97 -16.04 8.45 -6.04
N LEU A 98 -14.90 7.89 -5.62
CA LEU A 98 -14.77 6.46 -5.28
C LEU A 98 -15.31 6.19 -3.88
N ILE A 99 -15.72 4.94 -3.64
CA ILE A 99 -15.92 4.42 -2.29
C ILE A 99 -14.55 4.16 -1.68
N ASN A 100 -14.19 4.91 -0.64
CA ASN A 100 -12.93 4.76 0.06
C ASN A 100 -13.06 3.75 1.21
N VAL A 101 -12.36 2.63 1.09
CA VAL A 101 -12.21 1.61 2.13
C VAL A 101 -10.81 1.71 2.72
N PHE A 102 -10.71 1.91 4.02
CA PHE A 102 -9.44 2.03 4.72
C PHE A 102 -9.28 0.91 5.75
N ASN A 103 -8.42 -0.06 5.45
CA ASN A 103 -8.03 -1.06 6.43
C ASN A 103 -6.99 -0.46 7.39
N SER A 104 -7.37 -0.26 8.65
CA SER A 104 -6.49 0.32 9.68
C SER A 104 -5.38 -0.61 10.20
N ALA A 105 -4.94 -1.58 9.39
CA ALA A 105 -3.85 -2.49 9.68
C ALA A 105 -2.55 -2.11 8.94
N PRO A 106 -1.37 -2.31 9.56
CA PRO A 106 -1.16 -2.70 10.95
C PRO A 106 -1.66 -1.64 11.93
N ALA A 107 -1.96 -2.05 13.17
CA ALA A 107 -2.43 -1.12 14.20
C ALA A 107 -1.43 0.04 14.35
N PRO A 108 -1.88 1.30 14.22
CA PRO A 108 -0.97 2.44 14.26
C PRO A 108 -0.40 2.60 15.67
N THR A 109 0.90 2.88 15.76
CA THR A 109 1.59 3.13 17.04
C THR A 109 1.39 4.56 17.52
N GLU A 110 1.03 5.48 16.62
CA GLU A 110 0.72 6.88 16.89
C GLU A 110 -0.70 7.21 16.41
N PRO A 111 -1.39 8.20 17.00
CA PRO A 111 -2.68 8.64 16.52
C PRO A 111 -2.62 9.08 15.04
N LEU A 112 -3.56 8.58 14.24
CA LEU A 112 -3.71 9.02 12.86
C LEU A 112 -4.38 10.41 12.80
N PRO A 113 -4.11 11.21 11.76
CA PRO A 113 -4.80 12.48 11.55
C PRO A 113 -6.31 12.28 11.48
N GLU A 114 -7.08 13.08 12.23
CA GLU A 114 -8.55 12.94 12.29
C GLU A 114 -9.21 13.09 10.92
N GLU A 115 -8.66 13.96 10.06
CA GLU A 115 -9.10 14.15 8.67
C GLU A 115 -9.14 12.83 7.88
N LEU A 116 -8.25 11.88 8.18
CA LEU A 116 -8.18 10.57 7.51
C LEU A 116 -9.54 9.87 7.55
N TYR A 117 -10.15 9.80 8.72
CA TYR A 117 -11.44 9.13 8.90
C TYR A 117 -12.56 9.84 8.15
N GLY A 118 -12.52 11.18 8.07
CA GLY A 118 -13.46 11.97 7.29
C GLY A 118 -13.38 11.73 5.78
N LEU A 119 -12.28 11.16 5.29
CA LEU A 119 -12.07 10.78 3.89
C LEU A 119 -12.54 9.35 3.58
N CYS A 120 -12.84 8.53 4.59
CA CYS A 120 -13.19 7.12 4.43
C CYS A 120 -14.71 6.92 4.47
N ASP A 121 -15.21 5.98 3.66
CA ASP A 121 -16.60 5.51 3.72
C ASP A 121 -16.73 4.25 4.58
N ILE A 122 -15.67 3.42 4.59
CA ILE A 122 -15.58 2.16 5.35
C ILE A 122 -14.19 2.10 6.01
N VAL A 123 -14.15 1.71 7.28
CA VAL A 123 -12.92 1.47 8.06
C VAL A 123 -12.99 0.09 8.71
#